data_AF-A0A1G5IWS0-F1
#
_entry.id   AF-A0A1G5IWS0-F1
#
_cell.length_a   1.000
_cell.length_b   1.000
_cell.length_c   1.000
_cell.angle_alpha   90.00
_cell.angle_beta   90.00
_cell.angle_gamma   90.00
#
_symmetry.space_group_name_H-M   'P 1'
#
loop_
_entity.id
_entity.type
_entity.pdbx_description
1 polymer ?
#
loop_
_entity_poly.entity_id
_entity_poly.type
_entity_poly.pdbx_seq_one_letter_code
_entity_poly.pdbx_strand_id
1 'polypeptide(L)'
;MKSIFEANIARQVADLCKWISEDSITQIDANMSLTRDLGFDSMKLMQFFAGIEELYAGIALEEWFIAHSSGGRDTIGSVVRFVAGALPRAAAE
;
A
#
# COMPACT_ATOMS: atom_id res chain seq x y z
N MET A 1 13.96 -14.66 -5.32
CA MET A 1 12.85 -14.96 -4.40
C MET A 1 12.24 -13.70 -3.79
N LYS A 2 13.03 -12.79 -3.18
CA LYS A 2 12.56 -11.49 -2.62
C LYS A 2 11.72 -10.65 -3.62
N SER A 3 12.13 -10.63 -4.89
CA SER A 3 11.46 -9.86 -5.95
C SER A 3 10.07 -10.37 -6.34
N ILE A 4 9.75 -11.66 -6.18
CA ILE A 4 8.42 -12.21 -6.53
C ILE A 4 7.41 -11.87 -5.43
N PHE A 5 7.85 -11.93 -4.17
CA PHE A 5 7.04 -11.58 -3.01
C PHE A 5 6.65 -10.10 -3.01
N GLU A 6 7.62 -9.20 -3.18
CA GLU A 6 7.36 -7.76 -3.30
C GLU A 6 6.50 -7.43 -4.53
N ALA A 7 6.67 -8.15 -5.64
CA ALA A 7 5.82 -7.97 -6.82
C ALA A 7 4.37 -8.40 -6.58
N ASN A 8 4.14 -9.46 -5.79
CA ASN A 8 2.78 -9.86 -5.40
C ASN A 8 2.14 -8.80 -4.50
N ILE A 9 2.87 -8.31 -3.50
CA ILE A 9 2.38 -7.25 -2.62
C ILE A 9 2.06 -5.99 -3.43
N ALA A 10 2.95 -5.57 -4.33
CA ALA A 10 2.73 -4.43 -5.21
C ALA A 10 1.47 -4.58 -6.06
N ARG A 11 1.22 -5.78 -6.59
CA ARG A 11 0.00 -6.06 -7.35
C ARG A 11 -1.25 -5.95 -6.47
N GLN A 12 -1.25 -6.58 -5.30
CA GLN A 12 -2.40 -6.54 -4.39
C GLN A 12 -2.71 -5.11 -3.90
N VAL A 13 -1.67 -4.34 -3.56
CA VAL A 13 -1.81 -2.92 -3.19
C VAL A 13 -2.36 -2.10 -4.36
N ALA A 14 -1.86 -2.32 -5.59
CA ALA A 14 -2.35 -1.61 -6.76
C ALA A 14 -3.81 -1.95 -7.10
N ASP A 15 -4.19 -3.22 -6.98
CA ASP A 15 -5.56 -3.68 -7.19
C ASP A 15 -6.51 -3.08 -6.12
N LEU A 16 -6.07 -2.98 -4.86
CA LEU A 16 -6.81 -2.28 -3.80
C LEU A 16 -6.99 -0.79 -4.12
N CYS A 17 -5.93 -0.10 -4.56
CA CYS A 17 -6.02 1.31 -4.94
C CYS A 17 -7.04 1.54 -6.08
N LYS A 18 -7.08 0.66 -7.08
CA LYS A 18 -8.06 0.73 -8.17
C LYS A 18 -9.49 0.53 -7.68
N TRP A 19 -9.69 -0.47 -6.82
CA TRP A 19 -11.00 -0.75 -6.22
C TRP A 19 -11.53 0.45 -5.41
N ILE A 20 -10.70 1.07 -4.57
CA ILE A 20 -11.06 2.28 -3.80
C ILE A 20 -11.33 3.48 -4.71
N SER A 21 -10.67 3.53 -5.86
CA SER A 21 -10.85 4.60 -6.85
C SER A 21 -12.02 4.34 -7.80
N GLU A 22 -12.80 3.28 -7.57
CA GLU A 22 -13.92 2.87 -8.42
C GLU A 22 -13.50 2.74 -9.89
N ASP A 23 -12.32 2.17 -10.14
CA ASP A 23 -11.70 2.00 -11.47
C ASP A 23 -11.49 3.30 -12.27
N SER A 24 -11.63 4.47 -11.64
CA SER A 24 -11.33 5.77 -12.26
C SER A 24 -9.86 5.92 -12.66
N ILE A 25 -8.99 5.09 -12.07
CA ILE A 25 -7.55 5.10 -12.30
C ILE A 25 -7.14 3.84 -13.06
N THR A 26 -6.77 4.02 -14.33
CA THR A 26 -6.43 2.92 -15.24
C THR A 26 -4.99 2.42 -15.05
N GLN A 27 -4.08 3.29 -14.59
CA GLN A 27 -2.68 2.97 -14.41
C GLN A 27 -2.20 3.39 -13.02
N ILE A 28 -1.59 2.44 -12.33
CA ILE A 28 -1.02 2.62 -11.00
C ILE A 28 0.49 2.40 -11.09
N ASP A 29 1.28 3.37 -10.60
CA ASP A 29 2.74 3.30 -10.54
C ASP A 29 3.24 3.30 -9.09
N ALA A 30 4.35 2.60 -8.83
CA ALA A 30 4.93 2.50 -7.50
C ALA A 30 5.35 3.86 -6.91
N ASN A 31 5.62 4.87 -7.73
CA ASN A 31 6.00 6.20 -7.26
C ASN A 31 4.81 7.13 -7.00
N MET A 32 3.58 6.70 -7.29
CA MET A 32 2.38 7.50 -7.02
C MET A 32 2.13 7.58 -5.51
N SER A 33 2.00 8.80 -5.00
CA SER A 33 1.55 9.14 -3.66
C SER A 33 0.04 8.92 -3.52
N LEU A 34 -0.38 8.27 -2.43
CA LEU A 34 -1.79 8.05 -2.11
C LEU A 34 -2.53 9.39 -1.99
N THR A 35 -1.96 10.36 -1.29
CA THR A 35 -2.61 11.66 -1.07
C THR A 35 -2.42 12.66 -2.21
N ARG A 36 -1.22 12.72 -2.81
CA ARG A 36 -0.89 13.75 -3.80
C ARG A 36 -1.25 13.38 -5.22
N ASP A 37 -0.96 12.14 -5.62
CA ASP A 37 -1.15 11.69 -7.01
C ASP A 37 -2.50 10.98 -7.18
N LEU A 38 -2.86 10.08 -6.26
CA LEU A 38 -4.16 9.40 -6.30
C LEU A 38 -5.29 10.24 -5.68
N GLY A 39 -4.95 11.29 -4.92
CA GLY A 39 -5.94 12.19 -4.32
C GLY A 39 -6.82 11.53 -3.26
N PHE A 40 -6.30 10.54 -2.52
CA PHE A 40 -7.06 9.88 -1.47
C PHE A 40 -7.37 10.87 -0.34
N ASP A 41 -8.66 11.11 -0.12
CA ASP A 41 -9.18 11.82 1.03
C ASP A 41 -9.16 10.92 2.29
N SER A 42 -9.61 11.47 3.42
CA SER A 42 -9.64 10.73 4.69
C SER A 42 -10.50 9.47 4.64
N MET A 43 -11.56 9.43 3.83
CA MET A 43 -12.41 8.25 3.68
C MET A 43 -11.70 7.16 2.89
N LYS A 44 -11.10 7.53 1.76
CA LYS A 44 -10.32 6.59 0.92
C LYS A 44 -9.08 6.07 1.63
N LEU A 45 -8.42 6.89 2.43
CA LEU A 45 -7.30 6.45 3.28
C LEU A 45 -7.77 5.45 4.34
N MET A 46 -8.91 5.68 5.00
CA MET A 46 -9.47 4.70 5.94
C MET A 46 -9.80 3.38 5.26
N GLN A 47 -10.39 3.41 4.07
CA GLN A 47 -10.65 2.20 3.27
C GLN A 47 -9.35 1.50 2.86
N PHE A 48 -8.32 2.27 2.51
CA PHE A 48 -7.01 1.73 2.15
C PHE A 48 -6.35 1.04 3.35
N PHE A 49 -6.35 1.66 4.54
CA PHE A 49 -5.77 1.04 5.73
C PHE A 49 -6.51 -0.23 6.13
N ALA A 50 -7.85 -0.20 6.15
CA ALA A 50 -8.66 -1.38 6.41
C ALA A 50 -8.40 -2.51 5.39
N GLY A 51 -8.28 -2.17 4.11
CA GLY A 51 -7.99 -3.15 3.06
C GLY A 51 -6.59 -3.76 3.18
N ILE A 52 -5.59 -2.99 3.63
CA ILE A 52 -4.24 -3.51 3.88
C ILE A 52 -4.25 -4.44 5.10
N GLU A 53 -4.94 -4.07 6.18
CA GLU A 53 -5.10 -4.93 7.37
C GLU A 53 -5.81 -6.25 7.04
N GLU A 54 -6.81 -6.21 6.15
CA GLU A 54 -7.53 -7.40 5.67
C GLU A 54 -6.64 -8.30 4.80
N LEU A 55 -5.86 -7.71 3.89
CA LEU A 55 -4.92 -8.44 3.03
C LEU A 55 -3.73 -9.03 3.82
N TYR A 56 -3.27 -8.30 4.84
CA TYR A 56 -2.07 -8.62 5.60
C TYR A 56 -2.36 -8.51 7.10
N ALA A 57 -2.87 -9.60 7.66
CA ALA A 57 -3.21 -9.67 9.07
C ALA A 57 -2.04 -9.23 9.97
N GLY A 58 -2.30 -8.27 10.86
CA GLY A 58 -1.33 -7.75 11.81
C GLY A 58 -0.46 -6.59 11.31
N ILE A 59 -0.72 -6.07 10.11
CA ILE A 59 -0.04 -4.87 9.59
C ILE A 59 -0.87 -3.62 9.87
N ALA A 60 -0.39 -2.76 10.77
CA ALA A 60 -0.97 -1.45 11.06
C ALA A 60 -0.21 -0.35 10.29
N LEU A 61 -0.92 0.49 9.55
CA LEU A 61 -0.32 1.51 8.68
C LEU A 61 -0.22 2.90 9.34
N GLU A 62 -0.73 3.12 10.55
CA GLU A 62 -0.75 4.46 11.15
C GLU A 62 0.66 5.05 11.33
N GLU A 63 1.59 4.28 11.89
CA GLU A 63 2.98 4.74 12.08
C GLU A 63 3.68 5.00 10.75
N TRP A 64 3.45 4.13 9.76
CA TRP A 64 3.95 4.32 8.40
C TRP A 64 3.42 5.62 7.80
N PHE A 65 2.12 5.87 7.93
CA PHE A 65 1.47 7.05 7.36
C PHE A 65 1.96 8.35 8.02
N ILE A 66 2.16 8.37 9.33
CA ILE A 66 2.73 9.54 10.02
C ILE A 66 4.13 9.87 9.47
N ALA A 67 4.97 8.86 9.23
CA ALA A 67 6.32 9.06 8.71
C ALA A 67 6.37 9.50 7.23
N HIS A 68 5.38 9.09 6.43
CA HIS A 68 5.42 9.20 4.96
C HIS A 68 4.41 10.19 4.36
N SER A 69 3.34 10.55 5.07
CA SER A 69 2.30 11.50 4.60
C SER A 69 2.86 12.89 4.25
N SER A 70 3.95 13.29 4.90
CA SER A 70 4.58 14.57 4.63
C SER A 70 5.34 14.58 3.31
N GLY A 71 4.96 15.50 2.41
CA GLY A 71 5.70 15.77 1.16
C GLY A 71 5.51 14.71 0.07
N GLY A 72 4.44 13.93 0.12
CA GLY A 72 4.10 12.94 -0.92
C GLY A 72 4.98 11.68 -0.89
N ARG A 73 5.52 11.30 0.27
CA ARG A 73 6.34 10.07 0.41
C ARG A 73 5.50 8.84 0.73
N ASP A 74 4.20 9.00 0.89
CA ASP A 74 3.15 7.99 1.04
C ASP A 74 2.87 7.30 -0.30
N THR A 75 3.94 6.85 -0.95
CA THR A 75 3.88 6.20 -2.25
C THR A 75 3.44 4.75 -2.13
N ILE A 76 2.85 4.20 -3.18
CA ILE A 76 2.55 2.77 -3.26
C ILE A 76 3.79 1.92 -3.00
N GLY A 77 4.93 2.28 -3.58
CA GLY A 77 6.20 1.59 -3.38
C GLY A 77 6.70 1.64 -1.94
N SER A 78 6.44 2.72 -1.19
CA SER A 78 6.80 2.79 0.22
C SER A 78 5.86 1.96 1.11
N VAL A 79 4.55 1.86 0.80
CA VAL A 79 3.66 0.88 1.44
C VAL A 79 4.14 -0.54 1.19
N VAL A 80 4.43 -0.89 -0.07
CA VAL A 80 4.87 -2.24 -0.45
C VAL A 80 6.12 -2.63 0.32
N ARG A 81 7.10 -1.73 0.43
CA ARG A 81 8.33 -1.97 1.20
C ARG A 81 8.05 -2.12 2.69
N PHE A 82 7.13 -1.33 3.25
CA PHE A 82 6.73 -1.42 4.65
C PHE A 82 6.09 -2.79 4.94
N VAL A 83 5.08 -3.17 4.16
CA VAL A 83 4.38 -4.46 4.29
C VAL A 83 5.36 -5.62 4.11
N ALA A 84 6.21 -5.59 3.08
CA ALA A 84 7.19 -6.64 2.82
C ALA A 84 8.26 -6.78 3.92
N GLY A 85 8.56 -5.69 4.64
CA GLY A 85 9.48 -5.69 5.78
C GLY A 85 8.84 -6.12 7.09
N ALA A 86 7.54 -5.88 7.26
CA ALA A 86 6.79 -6.17 8.48
C ALA A 86 6.22 -7.60 8.50
N LEU A 87 5.94 -8.20 7.34
CA LEU A 87 5.49 -9.58 7.27
C LEU A 87 6.62 -10.53 7.71
N PRO A 88 6.37 -11.44 8.68
CA PRO A 88 7.34 -12.45 9.02
C PRO A 88 7.63 -13.28 7.78
N ARG A 89 8.91 -13.49 7.49
CA ARG A 89 9.37 -14.31 6.35
C ARG A 89 9.19 -15.79 6.66
N ALA A 90 8.00 -16.18 7.14
CA ALA A 90 7.68 -17.52 7.59
C ALA A 90 7.23 -18.38 6.41
N ALA A 91 8.20 -18.73 5.57
CA ALA A 91 8.24 -19.95 4.74
C ALA A 91 9.66 -20.08 4.14
N ALA A 92 10.66 -20.07 5.01
CA ALA A 92 12.00 -20.54 4.70
C ALA A 92 12.48 -21.42 5.85
N GLU A 93 11.67 -22.42 6.18
CA GLU A 93 12.03 -23.62 6.94
C GLU A 93 11.39 -24.83 6.26
#